data_AF-A0A6N7P6T3-F1
#
_entry.id   AF-A0A6N7P6T3-F1
#
_cell.length_a   1.000
_cell.length_b   1.000
_cell.length_c   1.000
_cell.angle_alpha   90.00
_cell.angle_beta   90.00
_cell.angle_gamma   90.00
#
_symmetry.space_group_name_H-M   'P 1'
#
loop_
_entity.id
_entity.type
_entity.pdbx_description
1 polymer ?
#
loop_
_entity_poly.entity_id
_entity_poly.type
_entity_poly.pdbx_seq_one_letter_code
_entity_poly.pdbx_strand_id
1 'polypeptide(L)'
;MNELLNKVLHTPVEAYDPADVMAVVNMLIPLGKEKALEKITAALPVNTLDGVGAFWILRVLFELPPEEFYPTVKIGRPDIPPPEATYPMPRFPIVMIQDIPFLLVKGYDLSGVPERVEGHINYFREYGIIRHQELSPPKQSNGLEAEFLSLWESAYGDMYLLEGTSIFKEQLNKVF
;
A
#
# COMPACT_ATOMS: atom_id res chain seq x y z
N MET A 1 -18.46 -5.41 -5.32
CA MET A 1 -17.09 -5.99 -5.26
C MET A 1 -16.27 -5.65 -6.50
N ASN A 2 -16.68 -6.05 -7.71
CA ASN A 2 -15.86 -5.85 -8.92
C ASN A 2 -15.62 -4.36 -9.26
N GLU A 3 -16.61 -3.47 -9.07
CA GLU A 3 -16.45 -2.05 -9.39
C GLU A 3 -15.45 -1.34 -8.48
N LEU A 4 -15.51 -1.57 -7.16
CA LEU A 4 -14.59 -0.93 -6.22
C LEU A 4 -13.16 -1.47 -6.34
N LEU A 5 -12.99 -2.78 -6.55
CA LEU A 5 -11.68 -3.36 -6.88
C LEU A 5 -11.14 -2.72 -8.16
N ASN A 6 -11.96 -2.64 -9.22
CA ASN A 6 -11.55 -2.02 -10.47
C ASN A 6 -11.19 -0.54 -10.31
N LYS A 7 -11.94 0.23 -9.50
CA LYS A 7 -11.62 1.62 -9.14
C LYS A 7 -10.23 1.70 -8.53
N VAL A 8 -9.96 0.94 -7.47
CA VAL A 8 -8.68 0.99 -6.75
C VAL A 8 -7.52 0.62 -7.66
N LEU A 9 -7.67 -0.43 -8.48
CA LEU A 9 -6.62 -0.87 -9.41
C LEU A 9 -6.17 0.25 -10.36
N HIS A 10 -7.11 1.08 -10.84
CA HIS A 10 -6.87 2.12 -11.84
C HIS A 10 -6.78 3.53 -11.26
N THR A 11 -6.82 3.66 -9.94
CA THR A 11 -6.65 4.96 -9.28
C THR A 11 -5.19 5.35 -9.37
N PRO A 12 -4.86 6.53 -9.94
CA PRO A 12 -3.49 7.00 -10.01
C PRO A 12 -2.98 7.34 -8.60
N VAL A 13 -1.65 7.38 -8.43
CA VAL A 13 -1.01 7.51 -7.11
C VAL A 13 -1.47 8.75 -6.35
N GLU A 14 -1.58 9.88 -7.04
CA GLU A 14 -2.03 11.16 -6.49
C GLU A 14 -3.50 11.18 -6.06
N ALA A 15 -4.32 10.26 -6.59
CA ALA A 15 -5.74 10.14 -6.25
C ALA A 15 -6.00 9.04 -5.21
N TYR A 16 -4.95 8.50 -4.59
CA TYR A 16 -5.05 7.45 -3.59
C TYR A 16 -6.01 7.81 -2.45
N ASP A 17 -6.85 6.85 -2.08
CA ASP A 17 -7.79 6.93 -0.98
C ASP A 17 -7.62 5.67 -0.08
N PRO A 18 -7.14 5.84 1.17
CA PRO A 18 -7.01 4.73 2.11
C PRO A 18 -8.33 3.98 2.34
N ALA A 19 -9.46 4.69 2.35
CA ALA A 19 -10.76 4.10 2.65
C ALA A 19 -11.20 3.09 1.58
N ASP A 20 -10.95 3.40 0.31
CA ASP A 20 -11.23 2.47 -0.79
C ASP A 20 -10.36 1.22 -0.69
N VAL A 21 -9.07 1.37 -0.39
CA VAL A 21 -8.15 0.22 -0.23
C VAL A 21 -8.56 -0.64 0.95
N MET A 22 -8.89 -0.05 2.09
CA MET A 22 -9.37 -0.78 3.26
C MET A 22 -10.63 -1.59 2.93
N ALA A 23 -11.60 -0.97 2.25
CA ALA A 23 -12.82 -1.65 1.84
C ALA A 23 -12.55 -2.81 0.86
N VAL A 24 -11.63 -2.64 -0.09
CA VAL A 24 -11.22 -3.73 -1.00
C VAL A 24 -10.55 -4.86 -0.24
N VAL A 25 -9.59 -4.55 0.64
CA VAL A 25 -8.88 -5.56 1.43
C VAL A 25 -9.83 -6.35 2.32
N ASN A 26 -10.75 -5.67 3.01
CA ASN A 26 -11.75 -6.33 3.86
C ASN A 26 -12.70 -7.23 3.06
N MET A 27 -13.04 -6.88 1.81
CA MET A 27 -13.79 -7.77 0.92
C MET A 27 -12.98 -9.02 0.48
N LEU A 28 -11.66 -8.91 0.39
CA LEU A 28 -10.78 -9.98 -0.11
C LEU A 28 -10.35 -10.96 0.99
N ILE A 29 -10.15 -10.50 2.23
CA ILE A 29 -9.79 -11.33 3.40
C ILE A 29 -10.64 -12.61 3.52
N PRO A 30 -11.99 -12.55 3.55
CA PRO A 30 -12.82 -13.75 3.76
C PRO A 30 -12.75 -14.76 2.62
N LEU A 31 -12.21 -14.39 1.46
CA LEU A 31 -12.03 -15.29 0.32
C LEU A 31 -10.84 -16.24 0.51
N GLY A 32 -9.89 -15.87 1.38
CA GLY A 32 -8.61 -16.55 1.50
C GLY A 32 -7.64 -16.19 0.37
N LYS A 33 -6.37 -16.56 0.57
CA LYS A 33 -5.23 -16.21 -0.28
C LYS A 33 -5.44 -16.48 -1.76
N GLU A 34 -5.73 -17.73 -2.13
CA GLU A 34 -5.81 -18.13 -3.55
C GLU A 34 -6.92 -17.38 -4.30
N LYS A 35 -8.14 -17.37 -3.74
CA LYS A 35 -9.28 -16.68 -4.37
C LYS A 35 -9.10 -15.16 -4.42
N ALA A 36 -8.44 -14.57 -3.41
CA ALA A 36 -8.14 -13.15 -3.42
C ALA A 36 -7.16 -12.81 -4.56
N LEU A 37 -6.08 -13.58 -4.72
CA LEU A 37 -5.10 -13.39 -5.79
C LEU A 37 -5.71 -13.63 -7.19
N GLU A 38 -6.56 -14.65 -7.34
CA GLU A 38 -7.32 -14.89 -8.57
C GLU A 38 -8.20 -13.69 -8.94
N LYS A 39 -8.91 -13.11 -7.96
CA LYS A 39 -9.75 -11.93 -8.21
C LYS A 39 -8.94 -10.70 -8.61
N ILE A 40 -7.82 -10.45 -7.94
CA ILE A 40 -6.93 -9.34 -8.30
C ILE A 40 -6.42 -9.55 -9.73
N THR A 41 -5.95 -10.77 -10.04
CA THR A 41 -5.41 -11.12 -11.37
C THR A 41 -6.46 -10.96 -12.47
N ALA A 42 -7.69 -11.44 -12.24
CA ALA A 42 -8.77 -11.36 -13.22
C ALA A 42 -9.26 -9.92 -13.47
N ALA A 43 -9.05 -9.02 -12.51
CA ALA A 43 -9.41 -7.61 -12.63
C ALA A 43 -8.30 -6.74 -13.25
N LEU A 44 -7.10 -7.29 -13.45
CA LEU A 44 -6.00 -6.56 -14.06
C LEU A 44 -6.16 -6.46 -15.59
N PRO A 45 -5.94 -5.29 -16.18
CA PRO A 45 -5.93 -5.11 -17.62
C PRO A 45 -4.79 -5.91 -18.28
N VAL A 46 -5.13 -6.72 -19.27
CA VAL A 46 -4.17 -7.53 -20.03
C VAL A 46 -3.24 -6.62 -20.83
N ASN A 47 -1.92 -6.83 -20.72
CA ASN A 47 -0.88 -6.15 -21.50
C ASN A 47 -0.77 -4.64 -21.26
N THR A 48 -1.09 -4.16 -20.06
CA THR A 48 -0.87 -2.75 -19.70
C THR A 48 0.04 -2.62 -18.49
N LEU A 49 0.61 -1.43 -18.33
CA LEU A 49 1.30 -1.01 -17.11
C LEU A 49 0.32 -0.37 -16.12
N ASP A 50 -0.96 -0.38 -16.46
CA ASP A 50 -2.05 0.09 -15.62
C ASP A 50 -2.33 -0.96 -14.52
N GLY A 51 -2.92 -0.55 -13.40
CA GLY A 51 -3.13 -1.45 -12.26
C GLY A 51 -2.20 -1.22 -11.07
N VAL A 52 -1.58 -0.04 -10.95
CA VAL A 52 -0.67 0.30 -9.83
C VAL A 52 -1.34 0.07 -8.47
N GLY A 53 -2.66 0.23 -8.38
CA GLY A 53 -3.43 -0.08 -7.17
C GLY A 53 -3.27 -1.51 -6.65
N ALA A 54 -2.93 -2.48 -7.51
CA ALA A 54 -2.66 -3.85 -7.08
C ALA A 54 -1.43 -3.95 -6.17
N PHE A 55 -0.38 -3.15 -6.38
CA PHE A 55 0.77 -3.12 -5.46
C PHE A 55 0.34 -2.72 -4.05
N TRP A 56 -0.58 -1.75 -3.93
CA TRP A 56 -1.10 -1.27 -2.66
C TRP A 56 -1.99 -2.31 -2.00
N ILE A 57 -2.93 -2.90 -2.75
CA ILE A 57 -3.79 -3.98 -2.25
C ILE A 57 -2.93 -5.13 -1.74
N LEU A 58 -1.94 -5.61 -2.50
CA LEU A 58 -1.09 -6.74 -2.10
C LEU A 58 -0.30 -6.45 -0.83
N ARG A 59 0.29 -5.26 -0.71
CA ARG A 59 1.08 -4.84 0.47
C ARG A 59 0.25 -4.71 1.74
N VAL A 60 -1.05 -4.38 1.61
CA VAL A 60 -1.98 -4.27 2.72
C VAL A 60 -2.62 -5.61 3.05
N LEU A 61 -2.99 -6.40 2.04
CA LEU A 61 -3.70 -7.68 2.20
C LEU A 61 -2.80 -8.79 2.79
N PHE A 62 -1.50 -8.75 2.49
CA PHE A 62 -0.56 -9.81 2.88
C PHE A 62 0.48 -9.32 3.89
N GLU A 63 0.71 -10.17 4.88
CA GLU A 63 1.90 -10.19 5.72
C GLU A 63 2.96 -11.11 5.12
N LEU A 64 4.18 -11.02 5.60
CA LEU A 64 5.28 -11.89 5.20
C LEU A 64 5.87 -12.59 6.43
N PRO A 65 6.39 -13.81 6.28
CA PRO A 65 7.13 -14.46 7.35
C PRO A 65 8.39 -13.65 7.69
N PRO A 66 8.94 -13.78 8.92
CA PRO A 66 10.06 -12.96 9.40
C PRO A 66 11.33 -13.03 8.54
N GLU A 67 11.52 -14.10 7.77
CA GLU A 67 12.67 -14.33 6.90
C GLU A 67 12.56 -13.62 5.55
N GLU A 68 11.37 -13.12 5.21
CA GLU A 68 11.06 -12.52 3.91
C GLU A 68 10.88 -11.00 4.01
N PHE A 69 11.13 -10.32 2.89
CA PHE A 69 11.03 -8.86 2.79
C PHE A 69 10.06 -8.47 1.68
N TYR A 70 9.32 -7.37 1.89
CA TYR A 70 8.43 -6.88 0.85
C TYR A 70 9.21 -6.50 -0.41
N PRO A 71 8.84 -7.04 -1.59
CA PRO A 71 9.57 -6.80 -2.83
C PRO A 71 9.46 -5.33 -3.24
N THR A 72 10.57 -4.66 -3.54
CA THR A 72 10.59 -3.27 -3.99
C THR A 72 9.62 -3.04 -5.15
N VAL A 73 8.76 -2.02 -5.07
CA VAL A 73 7.90 -1.63 -6.19
C VAL A 73 8.73 -0.86 -7.22
N LYS A 74 8.88 -1.40 -8.43
CA LYS A 74 9.72 -0.81 -9.48
C LYS A 74 8.88 -0.17 -10.60
N ILE A 75 8.06 0.84 -10.26
CA ILE A 75 7.22 1.58 -11.23
C ILE A 75 7.77 2.96 -11.58
N GLY A 76 9.05 3.20 -11.27
CA GLY A 76 9.74 4.48 -11.42
C GLY A 76 10.49 4.84 -10.15
N ARG A 77 11.02 6.06 -10.09
CA ARG A 77 11.64 6.62 -8.87
C ARG A 77 10.57 7.40 -8.08
N PRO A 78 10.27 7.04 -6.82
CA PRO A 78 9.32 7.80 -6.03
C PRO A 78 9.87 9.18 -5.64
N ASP A 79 8.97 10.14 -5.42
CA ASP A 79 9.26 11.47 -4.90
C ASP A 79 9.88 11.44 -3.50
N ILE A 80 9.44 10.49 -2.66
CA ILE A 80 10.09 10.13 -1.39
C ILE A 80 10.78 8.77 -1.55
N PRO A 81 12.12 8.68 -1.49
CA PRO A 81 12.83 7.41 -1.58
C PRO A 81 12.52 6.52 -0.38
N PRO A 82 12.57 5.19 -0.49
CA PRO A 82 12.47 4.30 0.68
C PRO A 82 13.51 4.66 1.76
N PRO A 83 13.21 4.43 3.05
CA PRO A 83 14.16 4.74 4.11
C PRO A 83 15.38 3.82 4.02
N GLU A 84 16.55 4.32 4.44
CA GLU A 84 17.80 3.54 4.40
C GLU A 84 17.68 2.24 5.23
N ALA A 85 17.04 2.34 6.40
CA ALA A 85 16.63 1.20 7.19
C ALA A 85 15.20 0.78 6.81
N THR A 86 15.04 -0.44 6.31
CA THR A 86 13.72 -0.96 5.89
C THR A 86 12.85 -1.40 7.07
N TYR A 87 13.45 -1.74 8.22
CA TYR A 87 12.75 -2.24 9.41
C TYR A 87 11.63 -1.33 9.94
N PRO A 88 11.78 0.00 10.09
CA PRO A 88 10.70 0.86 10.56
C PRO A 88 9.52 0.93 9.60
N MET A 89 9.73 0.77 8.28
CA MET A 89 8.66 0.86 7.28
C MET A 89 8.78 -0.28 6.24
N PRO A 90 8.53 -1.54 6.64
CA PRO A 90 8.79 -2.70 5.78
C PRO A 90 7.88 -2.72 4.54
N ARG A 91 6.72 -2.05 4.62
CA ARG A 91 5.72 -1.98 3.54
C ARG A 91 5.87 -0.78 2.62
N PHE A 92 6.91 0.04 2.79
CA PHE A 92 7.10 1.28 2.02
C PHE A 92 6.90 1.03 0.50
N PRO A 93 6.11 1.86 -0.20
CA PRO A 93 5.59 3.17 0.21
C PRO A 93 4.29 3.15 1.03
N ILE A 94 3.74 1.98 1.35
CA ILE A 94 2.61 1.87 2.28
C ILE A 94 3.12 1.88 3.72
N VAL A 95 2.53 2.74 4.54
CA VAL A 95 2.74 2.79 5.99
C VAL A 95 1.41 2.51 6.68
N MET A 96 1.39 1.49 7.54
CA MET A 96 0.20 1.12 8.31
C MET A 96 0.23 1.84 9.65
N ILE A 97 -0.82 2.60 9.97
CA ILE A 97 -1.01 3.20 11.30
C ILE A 97 -2.44 2.88 11.73
N GLN A 98 -2.58 2.10 12.81
CA GLN A 98 -3.87 1.63 13.34
C GLN A 98 -4.84 1.17 12.24
N ASP A 99 -4.39 0.20 11.42
CA ASP A 99 -5.12 -0.38 10.27
C ASP A 99 -5.44 0.55 9.10
N ILE A 100 -4.96 1.80 9.10
CA ILE A 100 -5.08 2.69 7.94
C ILE A 100 -3.82 2.56 7.07
N PRO A 101 -3.95 2.21 5.77
CA PRO A 101 -2.83 2.18 4.84
C PRO A 101 -2.60 3.57 4.26
N PHE A 102 -1.51 4.23 4.64
CA PHE A 102 -1.09 5.51 4.06
C PHE A 102 -0.08 5.27 2.93
N LEU A 103 -0.34 5.82 1.74
CA LEU A 103 0.60 5.80 0.62
C LEU A 103 1.46 7.07 0.65
N LEU A 104 2.71 6.96 1.11
CA LEU A 104 3.55 8.15 1.40
C LEU A 104 4.40 8.62 0.22
N VAL A 105 3.85 8.50 -0.99
CA VAL A 105 4.44 8.99 -2.24
C VAL A 105 3.32 9.65 -3.06
N LYS A 106 3.58 10.77 -3.72
CA LYS A 106 2.60 11.45 -4.59
C LYS A 106 2.78 11.10 -6.06
N GLY A 107 3.90 10.52 -6.43
CA GLY A 107 4.17 10.17 -7.81
C GLY A 107 5.48 9.43 -8.00
N TYR A 108 5.70 9.03 -9.24
CA TYR A 108 6.91 8.36 -9.68
C TYR A 108 7.46 9.05 -10.91
N ASP A 109 8.73 9.41 -10.87
CA ASP A 109 9.48 9.80 -12.07
C ASP A 109 9.75 8.53 -12.88
N LEU A 110 9.20 8.48 -14.09
CA LEU A 110 9.33 7.34 -14.98
C LEU A 110 10.76 7.29 -15.57
N SER A 111 11.64 6.57 -14.89
CA SER A 111 12.95 6.17 -15.41
C SER A 111 13.07 4.65 -15.42
N GLY A 112 13.35 4.07 -16.59
CA GLY A 112 13.50 2.62 -16.78
C GLY A 112 12.24 1.91 -17.29
N VAL A 113 12.27 0.57 -17.31
CA VAL A 113 11.12 -0.26 -17.68
C VAL A 113 10.34 -0.59 -16.40
N PRO A 114 9.10 -0.11 -16.24
CA PRO A 114 8.30 -0.39 -15.06
C PRO A 114 8.01 -1.89 -14.94
N GLU A 115 8.12 -2.39 -13.71
CA GLU A 115 7.81 -3.76 -13.35
C GLU A 115 6.31 -4.02 -13.44
N ARG A 116 5.97 -5.20 -13.94
CA ARG A 116 4.58 -5.64 -14.01
C ARG A 116 4.16 -6.29 -12.70
N VAL A 117 2.91 -6.07 -12.30
CA VAL A 117 2.42 -6.51 -10.99
C VAL A 117 2.31 -8.04 -10.86
N GLU A 118 2.32 -8.79 -11.96
CA GLU A 118 2.30 -10.26 -11.95
C GLU A 118 3.47 -10.85 -11.16
N GLY A 119 4.63 -10.18 -11.16
CA GLY A 119 5.78 -10.58 -10.33
C GLY A 119 5.46 -10.52 -8.83
N HIS A 120 4.77 -9.47 -8.39
CA HIS A 120 4.35 -9.31 -6.99
C HIS A 120 3.24 -10.28 -6.63
N ILE A 121 2.27 -10.51 -7.53
CA ILE A 121 1.22 -11.52 -7.34
C ILE A 121 1.83 -12.90 -7.11
N ASN A 122 2.83 -13.29 -7.92
CA ASN A 122 3.51 -14.57 -7.76
C ASN A 122 4.31 -14.62 -6.45
N TYR A 123 5.01 -13.54 -6.09
CA TYR A 123 5.72 -13.45 -4.83
C TYR A 123 4.79 -13.63 -3.62
N PHE A 124 3.66 -12.91 -3.56
CA PHE A 124 2.68 -13.06 -2.48
C PHE A 124 1.93 -14.38 -2.55
N ARG A 125 1.77 -15.01 -3.73
CA ARG A 125 1.27 -16.38 -3.82
C ARG A 125 2.23 -17.37 -3.16
N GLU A 126 3.53 -17.17 -3.28
CA GLU A 126 4.51 -18.08 -2.68
C GLU A 126 4.70 -17.79 -1.19
N TYR A 127 5.02 -16.54 -0.84
CA TYR A 127 5.47 -16.16 0.50
C TYR A 127 4.42 -15.43 1.34
N GLY A 128 3.39 -14.86 0.71
CA GLY A 128 2.40 -14.02 1.39
C GLY A 128 1.51 -14.80 2.35
N ILE A 129 1.33 -14.27 3.55
CA ILE A 129 0.35 -14.75 4.54
C ILE A 129 -0.82 -13.79 4.50
N ILE A 130 -2.00 -14.25 4.09
CA ILE A 130 -3.17 -13.36 4.05
C ILE A 130 -3.51 -12.90 5.46
N ARG A 131 -3.82 -11.62 5.65
CA ARG A 131 -4.27 -11.11 6.94
C ARG A 131 -5.49 -11.88 7.43
N HIS A 132 -5.51 -12.17 8.72
CA HIS A 132 -6.61 -12.88 9.38
C HIS A 132 -7.70 -11.95 9.93
N GLN A 133 -7.39 -10.67 10.11
CA GLN A 133 -8.29 -9.67 10.66
C GLN A 133 -8.57 -8.59 9.63
N GLU A 134 -9.83 -8.21 9.52
CA GLU A 134 -10.26 -7.04 8.76
C GLU A 134 -9.60 -5.78 9.33
N LEU A 135 -9.28 -4.84 8.45
CA LEU A 135 -8.81 -3.52 8.81
C LEU A 135 -9.95 -2.77 9.50
N SER A 136 -9.71 -2.37 10.74
CA SER A 136 -10.70 -1.66 11.56
C SER A 136 -10.09 -0.39 12.11
N PRO A 137 -10.09 0.72 11.34
CA PRO A 137 -9.50 1.98 11.79
C PRO A 137 -10.24 2.51 13.03
N PRO A 138 -9.59 3.31 13.88
CA PRO A 138 -10.23 3.92 15.04
C PRO A 138 -11.38 4.84 14.60
N LYS A 139 -12.34 5.09 15.50
CA LYS A 139 -13.50 5.96 15.23
C LYS A 139 -13.16 7.44 15.16
N GLN A 140 -11.98 7.83 15.62
CA GLN A 140 -11.51 9.22 15.69
C GLN A 140 -10.02 9.24 15.38
N SER A 141 -9.51 10.38 14.90
CA SER A 141 -8.12 10.53 14.46
C SER A 141 -7.11 10.79 15.59
N ASN A 142 -7.55 10.77 16.85
CA ASN A 142 -6.72 11.13 18.00
C ASN A 142 -5.46 10.25 18.09
N GLY A 143 -4.29 10.88 18.12
CA GLY A 143 -3.00 10.21 18.28
C GLY A 143 -2.38 9.65 17.00
N LEU A 144 -3.12 9.56 15.89
CA LEU A 144 -2.59 9.02 14.63
C LEU A 144 -1.43 9.87 14.08
N GLU A 145 -1.54 11.20 14.17
CA GLU A 145 -0.45 12.10 13.74
C GLU A 145 0.80 11.95 14.62
N ALA A 146 0.64 11.77 15.93
CA ALA A 146 1.77 11.57 16.82
C ALA A 146 2.48 10.23 16.55
N GLU A 147 1.71 9.16 16.31
CA GLU A 147 2.24 7.85 15.91
C GLU A 147 2.97 7.94 14.57
N PHE A 148 2.39 8.63 13.58
CA PHE A 148 3.02 8.91 12.29
C PHE A 148 4.36 9.62 12.46
N LEU A 149 4.40 10.73 13.22
CA LEU A 149 5.61 11.53 13.40
C LEU A 149 6.72 10.73 14.10
N SER A 150 6.38 9.93 15.12
CA SER A 150 7.37 9.09 15.79
C SER A 150 7.93 8.01 14.86
N LEU A 151 7.08 7.39 14.04
CA LEU A 151 7.52 6.42 13.05
C LEU A 151 8.40 7.08 11.97
N TRP A 152 8.01 8.26 11.51
CA TRP A 152 8.76 9.03 10.52
C TRP A 152 10.15 9.42 11.02
N GLU A 153 10.25 9.96 12.24
CA GLU A 153 11.52 10.28 12.89
C GLU A 153 12.45 9.07 12.94
N SER A 154 11.92 7.89 13.27
CA SER A 154 12.72 6.65 13.31
C SER A 154 13.24 6.18 11.95
N ALA A 155 12.55 6.52 10.86
CA ALA A 155 12.86 6.05 9.51
C ALA A 155 13.67 7.06 8.68
N TYR A 156 13.38 8.35 8.85
CA TYR A 156 13.91 9.45 8.03
C TYR A 156 14.53 10.60 8.85
N GLY A 157 14.34 10.62 10.17
CA GLY A 157 14.60 11.82 10.97
C GLY A 157 13.77 12.99 10.45
N ASP A 158 14.42 14.12 10.17
CA ASP A 158 13.78 15.32 9.63
C ASP A 158 13.66 15.32 8.09
N MET A 159 14.24 14.32 7.40
CA MET A 159 14.18 14.28 5.93
C MET A 159 12.74 14.09 5.46
N TYR A 160 12.35 14.85 4.43
CA TYR A 160 11.03 14.78 3.80
C TYR A 160 9.84 14.98 4.75
N LEU A 161 10.06 15.51 5.97
CA LEU A 161 9.03 15.58 7.00
C LEU A 161 7.83 16.43 6.55
N LEU A 162 8.07 17.56 5.89
CA LEU A 162 6.99 18.43 5.39
C LEU A 162 6.14 17.71 4.33
N GLU A 163 6.80 17.03 3.39
CA GLU A 163 6.17 16.27 2.32
C GLU A 163 5.37 15.08 2.88
N GLY A 164 6.01 14.28 3.75
CA GLY A 164 5.40 13.12 4.42
C GLY A 164 4.19 13.51 5.27
N THR A 165 4.31 14.52 6.13
CA THR A 165 3.19 15.02 6.95
C THR A 165 2.07 15.60 6.08
N SER A 166 2.40 16.29 4.99
CA SER A 166 1.39 16.80 4.06
C SER A 166 0.58 15.65 3.42
N ILE A 167 1.26 14.62 2.92
CA ILE A 167 0.61 13.44 2.32
C ILE A 167 -0.27 12.72 3.35
N PHE A 168 0.30 12.46 4.52
CA PHE A 168 -0.41 11.81 5.62
C PHE A 168 -1.69 12.55 6.00
N LYS A 169 -1.63 13.88 6.19
CA LYS A 169 -2.80 14.69 6.57
C LYS A 169 -3.87 14.70 5.49
N GLU A 170 -3.47 14.79 4.22
CA GLU A 170 -4.42 14.74 3.10
C GLU A 170 -5.20 13.43 3.10
N GLN A 171 -4.51 12.31 3.28
CA GLN A 171 -5.12 10.98 3.30
C GLN A 171 -5.93 10.73 4.58
N LEU A 172 -5.49 11.25 5.72
CA LEU A 172 -6.22 11.15 6.98
C LEU A 172 -7.60 11.81 6.90
N ASN A 173 -7.71 12.96 6.22
CA ASN A 173 -8.97 13.66 5.97
C ASN A 173 -9.92 12.91 5.01
N LYS A 174 -9.44 11.89 4.29
CA LYS A 174 -10.30 11.02 3.46
C LYS A 174 -10.96 9.91 4.31
N VAL A 175 -10.40 9.63 5.49
CA VAL A 175 -10.89 8.60 6.41
C VAL A 175 -11.86 9.17 7.47
N PHE A 176 -11.67 10.43 7.89
CA PHE A 176 -12.43 11.11 8.96
C PHE A 176 -13.05 12.41 8.49
#